data_AF-A0A7J0AK94-F1
#
_entry.id   AF-A0A7J0AK94-F1
#
_cell.length_a   1.000
_cell.length_b   1.000
_cell.length_c   1.000
_cell.angle_alpha   90.00
_cell.angle_beta   90.00
_cell.angle_gamma   90.00
#
_symmetry.space_group_name_H-M   'P 1'
#
loop_
_entity.id
_entity.type
_entity.pdbx_description
1 polymer ?
#
loop_
_entity_poly.entity_id
_entity_poly.type
_entity_poly.pdbx_seq_one_letter_code
_entity_poly.pdbx_strand_id
1 'polypeptide(L)'
;MMNHQFTEKLGAWLRLNPDSRDYAVGCKMFLQLTGRVNMYKNLLAVPDMPRLEAELQKHYNFRVADLTHAQVVEMDAKAASIASDNNLHTAAPSDTPRGKRADHDALPPEIQALYVENLSLLRRMREVHLRLRNLSAENSVCPDSERYPFLKELIDLDKKYRSNWQKYDSYNPQ
;
A
#
# COMPACT_ATOMS: atom_id res chain seq x y z
N MET A 1 -19.40 1.52 2.83
CA MET A 1 -17.94 1.53 3.06
C MET A 1 -17.58 0.22 3.78
N MET A 2 -16.57 -0.51 3.32
CA MET A 2 -16.26 -1.85 3.83
C MET A 2 -15.65 -1.76 5.25
N ASN A 3 -16.09 -2.60 6.19
CA ASN A 3 -15.56 -2.59 7.56
C ASN A 3 -14.22 -3.35 7.63
N HIS A 4 -13.10 -2.61 7.69
CA HIS A 4 -11.75 -3.16 7.75
C HIS A 4 -11.48 -3.98 9.02
N GLN A 5 -11.93 -3.50 10.19
CA GLN A 5 -11.77 -4.21 11.45
C GLN A 5 -12.46 -5.57 11.45
N PHE A 6 -13.60 -5.68 10.76
CA PHE A 6 -14.29 -6.95 10.61
C PHE A 6 -13.51 -7.93 9.71
N THR A 7 -12.96 -7.45 8.59
CA THR A 7 -12.15 -8.29 7.69
C THR A 7 -10.89 -8.82 8.39
N GLU A 8 -10.23 -8.02 9.23
CA GLU A 8 -9.10 -8.46 10.04
C GLU A 8 -9.48 -9.54 11.06
N LYS A 9 -10.59 -9.36 11.78
CA LYS A 9 -11.12 -10.35 12.73
C LYS A 9 -11.47 -11.67 12.04
N LEU A 10 -12.09 -11.60 10.86
CA LEU A 10 -12.40 -12.77 10.04
C LEU A 10 -11.12 -13.50 9.61
N GLY A 11 -10.10 -12.78 9.15
CA GLY A 11 -8.82 -13.36 8.76
C GLY A 11 -8.02 -13.92 9.94
N ALA A 12 -8.13 -13.32 11.14
CA ALA A 12 -7.54 -13.88 12.36
C ALA A 12 -8.20 -15.21 12.72
N TRP A 13 -9.53 -15.29 12.66
CA TRP A 13 -10.28 -16.52 12.92
C TRP A 13 -9.95 -17.63 11.90
N LEU A 14 -9.85 -17.30 10.62
CA LEU A 14 -9.48 -18.26 9.56
C LEU A 14 -8.01 -18.74 9.65
N ARG A 15 -7.13 -18.03 10.34
CA ARG A 15 -5.72 -18.43 10.55
C ARG A 15 -5.50 -19.31 11.78
N LEU A 16 -6.46 -19.36 12.70
CA LEU A 16 -6.39 -20.27 13.85
C LEU A 16 -6.37 -21.73 13.37
N ASN A 17 -5.75 -22.62 14.14
CA ASN A 17 -5.84 -24.06 13.90
C ASN A 17 -7.33 -24.48 13.91
N PRO A 18 -7.81 -25.27 12.92
CA PRO A 18 -9.20 -25.75 12.86
C PRO A 18 -9.78 -26.23 14.20
N ASP A 19 -8.99 -26.97 14.99
CA ASP A 19 -9.43 -27.53 16.27
C ASP A 19 -9.62 -26.48 17.38
N SER A 20 -9.04 -25.27 17.21
CA SER A 20 -9.10 -24.17 18.17
C SER A 20 -10.08 -23.06 17.76
N ARG A 21 -10.81 -23.22 16.66
CA ARG A 21 -11.76 -22.22 16.16
C ARG A 21 -13.07 -22.27 16.93
N ASP A 22 -13.51 -21.11 17.42
CA ASP A 22 -14.84 -20.98 18.01
C ASP A 22 -15.93 -21.01 16.91
N TYR A 23 -16.71 -22.09 16.91
CA TYR A 23 -17.80 -22.31 15.94
C TYR A 23 -18.90 -21.25 16.02
N ALA A 24 -19.29 -20.83 17.24
CA ALA A 24 -20.35 -19.86 17.44
C ALA A 24 -19.92 -18.47 16.94
N VAL A 25 -18.65 -18.11 17.14
CA VAL A 25 -18.06 -16.91 16.56
C VAL A 25 -18.08 -16.97 15.03
N GLY A 26 -17.68 -18.09 14.43
CA GLY A 26 -17.74 -18.29 12.97
C GLY A 26 -19.16 -18.14 12.42
N CYS A 27 -20.15 -18.73 13.08
CA CYS A 27 -21.57 -18.60 12.69
C CYS A 27 -22.06 -17.14 12.75
N LYS A 28 -21.66 -16.38 13.79
CA LYS A 28 -21.97 -14.95 13.88
C LYS A 28 -21.32 -14.16 12.74
N MET A 29 -20.06 -14.43 12.41
CA MET A 29 -19.37 -13.82 11.26
C MET A 29 -20.09 -14.14 9.94
N PHE A 30 -20.56 -15.38 9.76
CA PHE A 30 -21.33 -15.79 8.58
C PHE A 30 -22.64 -15.01 8.44
N LEU A 31 -23.37 -14.84 9.55
CA LEU A 31 -24.61 -14.06 9.56
C LEU A 31 -24.34 -12.59 9.21
N GLN A 32 -23.27 -12.00 9.75
CA GLN A 32 -22.86 -10.63 9.45
C GLN A 32 -22.45 -10.43 7.99
N LEU A 33 -21.85 -11.45 7.36
CA LEU A 33 -21.43 -11.40 5.95
C LEU A 33 -22.58 -11.56 4.97
N THR A 34 -23.50 -12.47 5.25
CA THR A 34 -24.46 -12.95 4.24
C THR A 34 -25.90 -12.54 4.51
N GLY A 35 -26.24 -12.16 5.74
CA GLY A 35 -27.62 -11.91 6.16
C GLY A 35 -28.52 -13.16 6.11
N ARG A 36 -28.00 -14.36 5.82
CA ARG A 36 -28.78 -15.59 5.61
C ARG A 36 -29.17 -16.22 6.96
N VAL A 37 -30.20 -15.67 7.60
CA VAL A 37 -30.69 -16.09 8.93
C VAL A 37 -31.04 -17.58 9.00
N ASN A 38 -31.70 -18.13 7.98
CA ASN A 38 -32.10 -19.54 7.98
C ASN A 38 -30.90 -20.47 7.97
N MET A 39 -29.88 -20.16 7.15
CA MET A 39 -28.66 -20.95 7.10
C MET A 39 -27.86 -20.83 8.41
N TYR A 40 -27.82 -19.64 9.01
CA TYR A 40 -27.24 -19.46 10.35
C TYR A 40 -27.92 -20.34 11.42
N LYS A 41 -29.26 -20.37 11.46
CA LYS A 41 -30.01 -21.22 12.39
C LYS A 41 -29.70 -22.71 12.16
N ASN A 42 -29.61 -23.12 10.89
CA ASN A 42 -29.28 -24.51 10.55
C ASN A 42 -27.86 -24.88 10.99
N LEU A 43 -26.88 -23.99 10.79
CA LEU A 43 -25.50 -24.21 11.24
C LEU A 43 -25.40 -24.32 12.77
N LEU A 44 -26.18 -23.53 13.51
CA LEU A 44 -26.25 -23.67 14.97
C LEU A 44 -26.90 -24.99 15.43
N ALA A 45 -27.90 -25.48 14.70
CA ALA A 45 -28.61 -26.71 15.03
C ALA A 45 -27.81 -27.96 14.66
N VAL A 46 -27.10 -27.93 13.54
CA VAL A 46 -26.28 -29.03 13.03
C VAL A 46 -24.91 -28.47 12.64
N PRO A 47 -23.90 -28.59 13.52
CA PRO A 47 -22.58 -28.06 13.27
C PRO A 47 -21.92 -28.69 12.04
N ASP A 48 -21.56 -27.84 11.09
CA ASP A 48 -20.82 -28.19 9.87
C ASP A 48 -19.65 -27.21 9.70
N MET A 49 -18.51 -27.56 10.33
CA MET A 49 -17.30 -26.75 10.32
C MET A 49 -16.74 -26.57 8.90
N PRO A 50 -16.54 -27.64 8.10
CA PRO A 50 -15.94 -27.50 6.76
C PRO A 50 -16.75 -26.56 5.85
N ARG A 51 -18.08 -26.65 5.89
CA ARG A 51 -18.93 -25.79 5.08
C ARG A 51 -18.89 -24.33 5.53
N LEU A 52 -18.93 -24.09 6.84
CA LEU A 52 -18.82 -22.74 7.41
C LEU A 52 -17.49 -22.10 7.00
N GLU A 53 -16.39 -22.84 7.10
CA GLU A 53 -15.06 -22.36 6.70
C GLU A 53 -14.98 -22.02 5.22
N ALA A 54 -15.48 -22.88 4.33
CA ALA A 54 -15.47 -22.64 2.90
C ALA A 54 -16.22 -21.35 2.52
N GLU A 55 -17.40 -21.13 3.11
CA GLU A 55 -18.20 -19.91 2.90
C GLU A 55 -17.47 -18.67 3.45
N LEU A 56 -16.96 -18.73 4.68
CA LEU A 56 -16.21 -17.63 5.30
C LEU A 56 -14.93 -17.29 4.52
N GLN A 57 -14.19 -18.30 4.06
CA GLN A 57 -12.98 -18.15 3.26
C GLN A 57 -13.29 -17.50 1.90
N LYS A 58 -14.37 -17.91 1.23
CA LYS A 58 -14.82 -17.28 -0.01
C LYS A 58 -15.06 -15.79 0.19
N HIS A 59 -15.85 -15.43 1.21
CA HIS A 59 -16.10 -14.03 1.54
C HIS A 59 -14.82 -13.28 1.92
N TYR A 60 -13.95 -13.88 2.74
CA TYR A 60 -12.68 -13.28 3.11
C TYR A 60 -11.81 -12.96 1.89
N ASN A 61 -11.68 -13.89 0.93
CA ASN A 61 -10.89 -13.69 -0.28
C ASN A 61 -11.41 -12.48 -1.10
N PHE A 62 -12.72 -12.37 -1.30
CA PHE A 62 -13.31 -11.21 -1.98
C PHE A 62 -13.03 -9.92 -1.21
N ARG A 63 -13.20 -9.91 0.11
CA ARG A 63 -13.00 -8.71 0.93
C ARG A 63 -11.54 -8.26 0.97
N VAL A 64 -10.59 -9.20 0.99
CA VAL A 64 -9.16 -8.90 0.93
C VAL A 64 -8.77 -8.38 -0.45
N ALA A 65 -9.33 -8.93 -1.52
CA ALA A 65 -9.14 -8.41 -2.87
C ALA A 65 -9.67 -6.97 -2.98
N ASP A 66 -10.89 -6.70 -2.51
CA ASP A 66 -11.47 -5.35 -2.49
C ASP A 66 -10.65 -4.38 -1.63
N LEU A 67 -10.17 -4.81 -0.46
CA LEU A 67 -9.29 -4.00 0.39
C LEU A 67 -7.98 -3.66 -0.31
N THR A 68 -7.38 -4.65 -0.97
CA THR A 68 -6.16 -4.49 -1.76
C THR A 68 -6.40 -3.51 -2.90
N HIS A 69 -7.56 -3.59 -3.57
CA HIS A 69 -7.93 -2.68 -4.63
C HIS A 69 -8.11 -1.24 -4.12
N ALA A 70 -8.87 -1.05 -3.04
CA ALA A 70 -9.06 0.26 -2.44
C ALA A 70 -7.74 0.90 -2.00
N GLN A 71 -6.83 0.10 -1.42
CA GLN A 71 -5.48 0.54 -1.06
C GLN A 71 -4.66 0.92 -2.29
N VAL A 72 -4.68 0.10 -3.35
CA VAL A 72 -3.97 0.40 -4.61
C VAL A 72 -4.50 1.67 -5.24
N VAL A 73 -5.81 1.89 -5.30
CA VAL A 73 -6.43 3.13 -5.81
C VAL A 73 -5.99 4.36 -5.01
N GLU A 74 -5.99 4.29 -3.67
CA GLU A 74 -5.52 5.38 -2.82
C GLU A 74 -4.03 5.67 -3.05
N MET A 75 -3.21 4.63 -3.15
CA MET A 75 -1.79 4.76 -3.39
C MET A 75 -1.47 5.24 -4.80
N ASP A 76 -2.27 4.88 -5.80
CA ASP A 76 -2.19 5.38 -7.16
C ASP A 76 -2.47 6.88 -7.22
N ALA A 77 -3.49 7.36 -6.51
CA ALA A 77 -3.75 8.80 -6.41
C ALA A 77 -2.57 9.55 -5.77
N LYS A 78 -1.96 8.99 -4.71
CA LYS A 78 -0.74 9.55 -4.09
C LYS A 78 0.44 9.52 -5.05
N ALA A 79 0.65 8.40 -5.75
CA ALA A 79 1.71 8.24 -6.74
C ALA A 79 1.57 9.26 -7.89
N ALA A 80 0.35 9.54 -8.35
CA ALA A 80 0.09 10.55 -9.36
C ALA A 80 0.43 11.97 -8.86
N SER A 81 0.06 12.31 -7.62
CA SER A 81 0.45 13.57 -6.99
C SER A 81 1.97 13.71 -6.88
N ILE A 82 2.66 12.66 -6.40
CA ILE A 82 4.12 12.62 -6.28
C ILE A 82 4.79 12.80 -7.66
N ALA A 83 4.26 12.14 -8.69
CA ALA A 83 4.78 12.25 -10.04
C ALA A 83 4.64 13.67 -10.61
N SER A 84 3.52 14.34 -10.33
CA SER A 84 3.29 15.72 -10.71
C SER A 84 4.23 16.68 -9.96
N ASP A 85 4.26 16.61 -8.63
CA ASP A 85 5.10 17.46 -7.77
C ASP A 85 6.59 17.42 -8.18
N ASN A 86 7.08 16.22 -8.48
CA ASN A 86 8.49 15.98 -8.81
C ASN A 86 8.78 16.01 -10.32
N ASN A 87 7.79 16.33 -11.16
CA ASN A 87 7.90 16.33 -12.63
C ASN A 87 8.49 15.03 -13.20
N LEU A 88 8.03 13.87 -12.71
CA LEU A 88 8.57 12.57 -13.12
C LEU A 88 8.18 12.17 -14.56
N HIS A 89 7.26 12.89 -15.19
CA HIS A 89 6.83 12.65 -16.57
C HIS A 89 7.85 13.09 -17.63
N THR A 90 8.76 14.00 -17.30
CA THR A 90 9.75 14.49 -18.26
C THR A 90 10.90 13.50 -18.38
N ALA A 91 11.14 13.00 -19.60
CA ALA A 91 12.24 12.06 -19.89
C ALA A 91 13.63 12.70 -19.78
N ALA A 92 13.71 14.04 -19.86
CA ALA A 92 14.96 14.76 -19.67
C ALA A 92 15.22 14.98 -18.16
N PRO A 93 16.36 14.55 -17.60
CA PRO A 93 16.81 15.11 -16.34
C PRO A 93 16.94 16.62 -16.55
N SER A 94 16.31 17.46 -15.71
CA SER A 94 16.68 18.87 -15.75
C SER A 94 18.14 18.95 -15.28
N ASP A 95 19.06 19.24 -16.20
CA ASP A 95 20.49 19.39 -15.90
C ASP A 95 20.77 20.59 -14.97
N THR A 96 19.74 21.35 -14.61
CA THR A 96 19.82 22.38 -13.58
C THR A 96 19.73 21.72 -12.19
N PRO A 97 20.78 21.75 -11.36
CA PRO A 97 20.70 21.35 -9.97
C PRO A 97 19.76 22.32 -9.23
N ARG A 98 18.49 21.93 -9.08
CA ARG A 98 17.55 22.67 -8.24
C ARG A 98 17.85 22.33 -6.78
N GLY A 99 17.95 23.36 -5.94
CA GLY A 99 18.00 23.20 -4.48
C GLY A 99 19.39 23.01 -3.87
N LYS A 100 20.51 23.23 -4.58
CA LYS A 100 21.83 23.31 -3.92
C LYS A 100 21.91 24.64 -3.15
N ARG A 101 22.17 24.58 -1.84
CA ARG A 101 22.39 25.78 -1.00
C ARG A 101 23.68 26.50 -1.41
N ALA A 102 23.71 27.82 -1.20
CA ALA A 102 24.89 28.65 -1.49
C ALA A 102 26.10 28.29 -0.63
N ASP A 103 25.88 27.84 0.60
CA ASP A 103 26.90 27.43 1.57
C ASP A 103 27.17 25.91 1.56
N HIS A 104 26.64 25.16 0.59
CA HIS A 104 26.71 23.68 0.58
C HIS A 104 28.11 23.12 0.79
N ASP A 105 29.11 23.69 0.10
CA ASP A 105 30.47 23.18 0.12
C ASP A 105 31.15 23.42 1.50
N ALA A 106 30.56 24.24 2.37
CA ALA A 106 30.98 24.49 3.76
C ALA A 106 30.19 23.67 4.79
N LEU A 107 29.15 22.93 4.39
CA LEU A 107 28.34 22.11 5.30
C LEU A 107 29.11 20.85 5.74
N PRO A 108 28.75 20.21 6.86
CA PRO A 108 29.33 18.92 7.22
C PRO A 108 29.06 17.83 6.17
N PRO A 109 29.96 16.84 6.01
CA PRO A 109 29.82 15.76 5.02
C PRO A 109 28.48 15.03 5.10
N GLU A 110 27.94 14.82 6.30
CA GLU A 110 26.66 14.15 6.51
C GLU A 110 25.46 14.96 5.97
N ILE A 111 25.54 16.29 6.01
CA ILE A 111 24.51 17.17 5.45
C ILE A 111 24.67 17.27 3.94
N GLN A 112 25.91 17.35 3.45
CA GLN A 112 26.18 17.32 2.00
C GLN A 112 25.68 16.02 1.37
N ALA A 113 25.85 14.89 2.05
CA ALA A 113 25.42 13.57 1.59
C ALA A 113 23.91 13.50 1.35
N LEU A 114 23.08 14.22 2.13
CA LEU A 114 21.62 14.26 1.93
C LEU A 114 21.24 14.81 0.55
N TYR A 115 21.93 15.85 0.09
CA TYR A 115 21.72 16.43 -1.24
C TYR A 115 22.06 15.41 -2.35
N VAL A 116 23.21 14.75 -2.24
CA VAL A 116 23.67 13.74 -3.21
C VAL A 116 22.74 12.52 -3.22
N GLU A 117 22.29 12.08 -2.04
CA GLU A 117 21.31 11.00 -1.90
C GLU A 117 19.99 11.38 -2.58
N ASN A 118 19.52 12.62 -2.41
CA ASN A 118 18.28 13.09 -3.04
C ASN A 118 18.32 13.07 -4.57
N LEU A 119 19.48 13.33 -5.19
CA LEU A 119 19.64 13.17 -6.64
C LEU A 119 19.45 11.70 -7.07
N SER A 120 19.94 10.77 -6.25
CA SER A 120 19.81 9.32 -6.49
C SER A 120 18.38 8.83 -6.25
N LEU A 121 17.73 9.32 -5.18
CA LEU A 121 16.33 9.03 -4.89
C LEU A 121 15.41 9.50 -6.01
N LEU A 122 15.62 10.73 -6.53
CA LEU A 122 14.81 11.25 -7.62
C LEU A 122 14.97 10.44 -8.92
N ARG A 123 16.18 9.96 -9.23
CA ARG A 123 16.41 9.04 -10.35
C ARG A 123 15.63 7.74 -10.14
N ARG A 124 15.68 7.16 -8.94
CA ARG A 124 14.95 5.94 -8.61
C ARG A 124 13.43 6.14 -8.69
N MET A 125 12.91 7.27 -8.22
CA MET A 125 11.49 7.62 -8.33
C MET A 125 11.03 7.64 -9.79
N ARG A 126 11.85 8.17 -10.72
CA ARG A 126 11.55 8.12 -12.16
C ARG A 126 11.49 6.70 -12.71
N GLU A 127 12.44 5.84 -12.33
CA GLU A 127 12.44 4.43 -12.74
C GLU A 127 11.19 3.69 -12.27
N VAL A 128 10.82 3.86 -11.00
CA VAL A 128 9.62 3.24 -10.41
C VAL A 128 8.35 3.78 -11.07
N HIS A 129 8.26 5.09 -11.30
CA HIS A 129 7.12 5.69 -11.98
C HIS A 129 6.98 5.18 -13.42
N LEU A 130 8.09 5.01 -14.15
CA LEU A 130 8.09 4.44 -15.50
C LEU A 130 7.58 2.99 -15.49
N ARG A 131 7.99 2.18 -14.51
CA ARG A 131 7.48 0.81 -14.35
C ARG A 131 5.97 0.79 -14.08
N LEU A 132 5.48 1.64 -13.18
CA LEU A 132 4.05 1.79 -12.90
C LEU A 132 3.25 2.13 -14.16
N ARG A 133 3.76 3.03 -15.00
CA ARG A 133 3.12 3.39 -16.27
C ARG A 133 3.07 2.21 -17.25
N ASN A 134 4.14 1.42 -17.33
CA ASN A 134 4.17 0.24 -18.19
C ASN A 134 3.18 -0.85 -17.73
N LEU A 135 2.99 -0.99 -16.41
CA LEU A 135 1.98 -1.89 -15.82
C LEU A 135 0.54 -1.39 -16.04
N SER A 136 0.35 -0.08 -16.26
CA SER A 136 -0.93 0.55 -16.58
C SER A 136 -1.22 0.66 -18.09
N ALA A 137 -0.46 -0.01 -18.96
CA ALA A 137 -0.67 0.09 -20.40
C ALA A 137 -2.07 -0.41 -20.81
N GLU A 138 -2.71 0.30 -21.76
CA GLU A 138 -4.14 0.22 -22.12
C GLU A 138 -4.67 -1.20 -22.45
N ASN A 139 -3.80 -2.17 -22.70
CA ASN A 139 -4.15 -3.53 -23.14
C ASN A 139 -3.91 -4.63 -22.08
N SER A 140 -3.58 -4.31 -20.83
CA SER A 140 -3.31 -5.31 -19.79
C SER A 140 -4.01 -5.00 -18.47
N VAL A 141 -4.79 -5.96 -17.97
CA VAL A 141 -5.31 -5.95 -16.59
C VAL A 141 -4.18 -6.45 -15.69
N CYS A 142 -3.34 -5.53 -15.21
CA CYS A 142 -2.31 -5.84 -14.23
C CYS A 142 -2.97 -6.02 -12.84
N PRO A 143 -2.80 -7.17 -12.17
CA PRO A 143 -3.33 -7.39 -10.82
C PRO A 143 -2.82 -6.35 -9.83
N ASP A 144 -3.68 -5.91 -8.91
CA ASP A 144 -3.33 -4.97 -7.84
C ASP A 144 -2.10 -5.41 -7.03
N SER A 145 -1.93 -6.72 -6.85
CA SER A 145 -0.77 -7.33 -6.19
C SER A 145 0.56 -7.04 -6.88
N GLU A 146 0.56 -6.85 -8.20
CA GLU A 146 1.77 -6.54 -8.97
C GLU A 146 2.09 -5.04 -8.93
N ARG A 147 1.06 -4.18 -8.85
CA ARG A 147 1.21 -2.72 -8.76
C ARG A 147 1.65 -2.27 -7.37
N TYR A 148 1.07 -2.89 -6.34
CA TYR A 148 1.20 -2.48 -4.94
C TYR A 148 2.66 -2.29 -4.47
N PRO A 149 3.62 -3.19 -4.75
CA PRO A 149 5.01 -3.02 -4.33
C PRO A 149 5.66 -1.75 -4.88
N PHE A 150 5.39 -1.42 -6.15
CA PHE A 150 5.95 -0.23 -6.80
C PHE A 150 5.31 1.06 -6.31
N LEU A 151 4.00 1.04 -6.04
CA LEU A 151 3.32 2.18 -5.42
C LEU A 151 3.87 2.46 -4.02
N LYS A 152 4.08 1.40 -3.23
CA LYS A 152 4.69 1.51 -1.90
C LYS A 152 6.11 2.06 -1.99
N GLU A 153 6.92 1.51 -2.89
CA GLU A 153 8.30 1.97 -3.11
C GLU A 153 8.34 3.46 -3.48
N LEU A 154 7.51 3.92 -4.41
CA LEU A 154 7.48 5.32 -4.83
C LEU A 154 7.11 6.27 -3.67
N ILE A 155 6.11 5.90 -2.87
CA ILE A 155 5.68 6.68 -1.70
C ILE A 155 6.78 6.73 -0.64
N ASP A 156 7.47 5.61 -0.39
CA ASP A 156 8.54 5.54 0.60
C ASP A 156 9.78 6.36 0.14
N LEU A 157 10.10 6.35 -1.16
CA LEU A 157 11.14 7.18 -1.76
C LEU A 157 10.83 8.68 -1.62
N ASP A 158 9.59 9.11 -1.92
CA ASP A 158 9.18 10.52 -1.80
C ASP A 158 9.26 11.01 -0.34
N LYS A 159 8.81 10.20 0.62
CA LYS A 159 8.96 10.52 2.05
C LYS A 159 10.42 10.75 2.43
N LYS A 160 11.32 9.87 1.98
CA LYS A 160 12.75 10.00 2.26
C LYS A 160 13.34 11.24 1.58
N TYR A 161 12.99 11.46 0.31
CA TYR A 161 13.39 12.63 -0.46
C TYR A 161 13.03 13.95 0.25
N ARG A 162 11.77 14.08 0.70
CA ARG A 162 11.29 15.24 1.45
C ARG A 162 11.97 15.38 2.82
N SER A 163 12.16 14.28 3.55
CA SER A 163 12.85 14.31 4.85
C SER A 163 14.31 14.76 4.72
N ASN A 164 15.00 14.29 3.68
CA ASN A 164 16.37 14.68 3.40
C ASN A 164 16.46 16.17 3.06
N TRP A 165 15.54 16.69 2.23
CA TRP A 165 15.48 18.12 1.95
C TRP A 165 15.21 18.95 3.19
N GLN A 166 14.24 18.54 4.01
CA GLN A 166 13.94 19.23 5.26
C GLN A 166 15.17 19.34 6.16
N LYS A 167 15.90 18.23 6.36
CA LYS A 167 17.14 18.21 7.16
C LYS A 167 18.25 19.06 6.54
N TYR A 168 18.41 18.99 5.22
CA TYR A 168 19.42 19.76 4.49
C TYR A 168 19.15 21.26 4.56
N ASP A 169 17.91 21.69 4.36
CA ASP A 169 17.51 23.09 4.34
C ASP A 169 17.44 23.70 5.74
N SER A 170 17.04 22.92 6.76
CA SER A 170 16.93 23.40 8.14
C SER A 170 18.26 23.39 8.90
N TYR A 171 19.32 22.83 8.33
CA TYR A 171 20.61 22.75 9.00
C TYR A 171 21.24 24.14 9.14
N ASN A 172 21.50 24.55 10.38
CA ASN A 172 22.20 25.79 10.70
C ASN A 172 23.49 25.45 11.46
N PRO A 173 24.69 25.76 10.94
CA PRO A 173 25.92 25.61 11.69
C PRO A 173 25.87 26.55 12.90
N GLN A 174 25.92 25.99 14.11
CA GLN A 174 26.11 26.77 15.34
C GLN A 174 27.52 27.33 15.42
#